data_AF-Q4CPA3-F1
#
_entry.id   AF-Q4CPA3-F1
#
_cell.length_a   1.000
_cell.length_b   1.000
_cell.length_c   1.000
_cell.angle_alpha   90.00
_cell.angle_beta   90.00
_cell.angle_gamma   90.00
#
_symmetry.space_group_name_H-M   'P 1'
#
loop_
_entity.id
_entity.type
_entity.pdbx_description
1 polymer ?
#
loop_
_entity_poly.entity_id
_entity_poly.type
_entity_poly.pdbx_seq_one_letter_code
_entity_poly.pdbx_strand_id
1 'polypeptide(L)'
;SSRLIGVEGNIHDDRLGLNDKDCQRILTSVNYIVHMAATVNFDDRLTVAVDTNTLGALRVLAIAKECRKLEAMVHVSTCYVNYNLRGSTVEERLYPLPFDPEAMCKHILALNENEVDDVSSRLLKRYGFPNTYTFTKSMGEQLVYARRGNCPVSIVRPSIVGCSYKEPFPGWVDALTAAGGLLLTVGMGVVRDVCGRADAVSDIVPVDFVVNTIIKVLFKTQYHYKGQEVKVTNTEQPQRRHVGGALLNALAKAELPKKNGAGGVEGVAPLAVIATQQRQQQEQQQQQQQQQQQQTQSQPQREQDGTVSVPATCLTPSEAPGASLPFVYHAATSSSLNCVTWRRLRDATRLYWNGKKKHPKALSPMTGEIIESNIKYMVRFILFRELPYYVLRFVANLPNPIGSEEKQKLVERLGRAVFRSKDLNRQFRAFVLHEWVFATAHTELLDDGLNERSRSAFYFDTYMINWWFYAQVYAHGLLKYIVRDVGGFEFPEQPSIPTEVFKRASSL
;
A
#
# COMPACT_ATOMS: atom_id res chain seq x y z
N SER A 1 14.83 -26.86 -8.44
CA SER A 1 13.60 -26.80 -9.26
C SER A 1 13.94 -26.14 -10.58
N SER A 2 13.66 -26.76 -11.73
CA SER A 2 13.94 -26.21 -13.07
C SER A 2 13.03 -25.03 -13.46
N ARG A 3 12.01 -24.73 -12.65
CA ARG A 3 11.03 -23.65 -12.89
C ARG A 3 11.42 -22.30 -12.29
N LEU A 4 12.39 -22.26 -11.37
CA LEU A 4 12.83 -21.05 -10.70
C LEU A 4 14.23 -20.68 -11.16
N ILE A 5 14.40 -19.43 -11.58
CA ILE A 5 15.68 -18.89 -12.04
C ILE A 5 15.86 -17.58 -11.31
N GLY A 6 16.79 -17.57 -10.35
CA GLY A 6 17.21 -16.34 -9.69
C GLY A 6 17.97 -15.46 -10.66
N VAL A 7 17.65 -14.18 -10.66
CA VAL A 7 18.35 -13.16 -11.44
C VAL A 7 18.76 -12.07 -10.46
N GLU A 8 20.04 -11.70 -10.48
CA GLU A 8 20.55 -10.61 -9.67
C GLU A 8 20.10 -9.27 -10.28
N GLY A 9 19.65 -8.36 -9.43
CA GLY A 9 19.20 -7.05 -9.84
C GLY A 9 18.76 -6.20 -8.66
N ASN A 10 18.64 -4.90 -8.90
CA ASN A 10 18.25 -3.90 -7.93
C ASN A 10 17.29 -2.89 -8.56
N ILE A 11 16.18 -2.62 -7.88
CA ILE A 11 15.12 -1.72 -8.36
C ILE A 11 15.56 -0.25 -8.43
N HIS A 12 16.66 0.09 -7.77
CA HIS A 12 17.26 1.43 -7.76
C HIS A 12 18.10 1.69 -9.03
N ASP A 13 18.59 0.64 -9.68
CA ASP A 13 19.55 0.74 -10.77
C ASP A 13 18.88 0.80 -12.15
N ASP A 14 19.53 1.47 -13.10
CA ASP A 14 19.12 1.46 -14.50
C ASP A 14 19.06 0.03 -15.03
N ARG A 15 18.03 -0.27 -15.84
CA ARG A 15 17.72 -1.62 -16.32
C ARG A 15 17.65 -2.66 -15.19
N LEU A 16 17.27 -2.24 -13.98
CA LEU A 16 17.15 -3.08 -12.78
C LEU A 16 18.48 -3.71 -12.33
N GLY A 17 19.63 -3.15 -12.70
CA GLY A 17 20.95 -3.71 -12.36
C GLY A 17 21.23 -5.06 -13.04
N LEU A 18 20.45 -5.44 -14.04
CA LEU A 18 20.60 -6.70 -14.77
C LEU A 18 21.90 -6.73 -15.56
N ASN A 19 22.64 -7.83 -15.48
CA ASN A 19 23.72 -8.08 -16.43
C ASN A 19 23.16 -8.27 -17.86
N ASP A 20 24.00 -8.08 -18.87
CA ASP A 20 23.57 -8.11 -20.27
C ASP A 20 22.91 -9.44 -20.68
N LYS A 21 23.42 -10.57 -20.18
CA LYS A 21 22.90 -11.91 -20.50
C LYS A 21 21.46 -12.09 -20.00
N ASP A 22 21.22 -11.77 -18.73
CA ASP A 22 19.90 -11.90 -18.12
C ASP A 22 18.93 -10.84 -18.68
N CYS A 23 19.41 -9.63 -18.94
CA CYS A 23 18.62 -8.61 -19.60
C CYS A 23 18.16 -9.08 -20.99
N GLN A 24 19.08 -9.56 -21.85
CA GLN A 24 18.71 -10.09 -23.16
C GLN A 24 17.74 -11.27 -23.07
N ARG A 25 17.93 -12.15 -22.10
CA ARG A 25 17.00 -13.26 -21.84
C ARG A 25 15.61 -12.75 -21.48
N ILE A 26 15.49 -11.77 -20.58
CA ILE A 26 14.21 -11.17 -20.18
C ILE A 26 13.54 -10.55 -21.41
N LEU A 27 14.26 -9.71 -22.15
CA LEU A 27 13.73 -9.00 -23.33
C LEU A 27 13.26 -9.93 -24.44
N THR A 28 13.83 -11.14 -24.57
CA THR A 28 13.51 -12.07 -25.67
C THR A 28 12.54 -13.18 -25.29
N SER A 29 12.41 -13.51 -23.99
CA SER A 29 11.66 -14.69 -23.54
C SER A 29 10.47 -14.41 -22.62
N VAL A 30 10.40 -13.24 -21.96
CA VAL A 30 9.34 -12.99 -20.96
C VAL A 30 8.01 -12.69 -21.64
N ASN A 31 6.99 -13.45 -21.25
CA ASN A 31 5.60 -13.26 -21.67
C ASN A 31 4.76 -12.47 -20.65
N TYR A 32 5.07 -12.60 -19.35
CA TYR A 32 4.30 -11.98 -18.28
C TYR A 32 5.22 -11.30 -17.28
N ILE A 33 4.86 -10.10 -16.85
CA ILE A 33 5.57 -9.37 -15.80
C ILE A 33 4.61 -9.09 -14.64
N VAL A 34 5.01 -9.42 -13.42
CA VAL A 34 4.29 -9.00 -12.20
C VAL A 34 5.24 -8.15 -11.37
N HIS A 35 4.97 -6.85 -11.29
CA HIS A 35 5.78 -5.93 -10.51
C HIS A 35 5.18 -5.73 -9.11
N MET A 36 5.81 -6.36 -8.11
CA MET A 36 5.41 -6.30 -6.68
C MET A 36 6.46 -5.64 -5.77
N ALA A 37 7.69 -5.45 -6.25
CA ALA A 37 8.77 -4.87 -5.45
C ALA A 37 8.40 -3.44 -5.00
N ALA A 38 8.42 -3.21 -3.70
CA ALA A 38 8.14 -1.93 -3.07
C ALA A 38 8.75 -1.91 -1.68
N THR A 39 9.04 -0.73 -1.16
CA THR A 39 9.12 -0.55 0.29
C THR A 39 7.72 -0.38 0.85
N VAL A 40 7.40 -1.14 1.89
CA VAL A 40 6.13 -1.09 2.64
C VAL A 40 6.30 -0.46 4.03
N ASN A 41 7.47 0.13 4.30
CA ASN A 41 7.72 0.83 5.55
C ASN A 41 7.06 2.22 5.53
N PHE A 42 6.23 2.51 6.52
CA PHE A 42 5.49 3.77 6.60
C PHE A 42 6.36 4.95 7.03
N ASP A 43 7.51 4.68 7.64
CA ASP A 43 8.45 5.69 8.14
C ASP A 43 9.71 5.80 7.26
N ASP A 44 9.73 5.20 6.07
CA ASP A 44 10.85 5.38 5.13
C ASP A 44 10.97 6.84 4.70
N ARG A 45 12.22 7.30 4.56
CA ARG A 45 12.52 8.63 4.03
C ARG A 45 11.91 8.80 2.65
N LEU A 46 11.32 9.98 2.42
CA LEU A 46 10.50 10.21 1.23
C LEU A 46 11.27 10.00 -0.08
N THR A 47 12.55 10.37 -0.12
CA THR A 47 13.43 10.15 -1.29
C THR A 47 13.60 8.67 -1.61
N VAL A 48 13.87 7.83 -0.60
CA VAL A 48 13.98 6.37 -0.74
C VAL A 48 12.66 5.76 -1.19
N ALA A 49 11.54 6.21 -0.59
CA ALA A 49 10.22 5.73 -0.96
C ALA A 49 9.83 6.11 -2.40
N VAL A 50 10.19 7.31 -2.88
CA VAL A 50 9.97 7.74 -4.27
C VAL A 50 10.83 6.90 -5.22
N ASP A 51 12.11 6.74 -4.92
CA ASP A 51 13.00 5.98 -5.79
C ASP A 51 12.56 4.51 -5.91
N THR A 52 12.13 3.90 -4.81
CA THR A 52 11.67 2.51 -4.79
C THR A 52 10.29 2.34 -5.43
N ASN A 53 9.27 3.04 -4.92
CA ASN A 53 7.88 2.76 -5.24
C ASN A 53 7.40 3.48 -6.50
N THR A 54 8.03 4.61 -6.85
CA THR A 54 7.65 5.42 -7.99
C THR A 54 8.60 5.20 -9.17
N LEU A 55 9.91 5.45 -8.99
CA LEU A 55 10.88 5.27 -10.07
C LEU A 55 11.12 3.78 -10.38
N GLY A 56 11.13 2.92 -9.36
CA GLY A 56 11.21 1.47 -9.54
C GLY A 56 10.11 0.93 -10.47
N ALA A 57 8.88 1.41 -10.31
CA ALA A 57 7.77 1.04 -11.18
C ALA A 57 8.00 1.47 -12.64
N LEU A 58 8.58 2.65 -12.85
CA LEU A 58 8.95 3.14 -14.18
C LEU A 58 10.12 2.36 -14.80
N ARG A 59 11.11 1.92 -14.01
CA ARG A 59 12.20 1.07 -14.49
C ARG A 59 11.69 -0.29 -14.97
N VAL A 60 10.77 -0.91 -14.23
CA VAL A 60 10.15 -2.17 -14.67
C VAL A 60 9.30 -1.96 -15.91
N LEU A 61 8.55 -0.86 -15.98
CA LEU A 61 7.78 -0.51 -17.18
C LEU A 61 8.69 -0.27 -18.40
N ALA A 62 9.87 0.33 -18.22
CA ALA A 62 10.83 0.52 -19.30
C ALA A 62 11.30 -0.83 -19.88
N ILE A 63 11.67 -1.79 -19.02
CA ILE A 63 12.01 -3.16 -19.43
C ILE A 63 10.82 -3.83 -20.12
N ALA A 64 9.61 -3.71 -19.56
CA ALA A 64 8.39 -4.29 -20.14
C ALA A 64 8.15 -3.82 -21.59
N LYS A 65 8.39 -2.52 -21.87
CA LYS A 65 8.24 -1.94 -23.21
C LYS A 65 9.27 -2.44 -24.22
N GLU A 66 10.40 -2.98 -23.76
CA GLU A 66 11.44 -3.58 -24.60
C GLU A 66 11.25 -5.09 -24.82
N CYS A 67 10.41 -5.75 -24.02
CA CYS A 67 10.14 -7.19 -24.12
C CYS A 67 9.38 -7.53 -25.42
N ARG A 68 9.98 -8.39 -26.25
CA ARG A 68 9.44 -8.74 -27.59
C ARG A 68 8.21 -9.65 -27.54
N LYS A 69 8.05 -10.43 -26.48
CA LYS A 69 6.98 -11.42 -26.32
C LYS A 69 6.00 -11.08 -25.20
N LEU A 70 6.06 -9.84 -24.67
CA LEU A 70 5.23 -9.45 -23.54
C LEU A 70 3.76 -9.49 -23.94
N GLU A 71 2.99 -10.29 -23.23
CA GLU A 71 1.56 -10.46 -23.44
C GLU A 71 0.74 -9.72 -22.38
N ALA A 72 1.25 -9.65 -21.14
CA ALA A 72 0.65 -8.85 -20.08
C ALA A 72 1.65 -8.46 -18.98
N MET A 73 1.39 -7.32 -18.36
CA MET A 73 2.06 -6.84 -17.17
C MET A 73 1.01 -6.48 -16.10
N VAL A 74 1.26 -6.87 -14.85
CA VAL A 74 0.52 -6.36 -13.70
C VAL A 74 1.45 -5.51 -12.85
N HIS A 75 1.04 -4.26 -12.59
CA HIS A 75 1.63 -3.44 -11.53
C HIS A 75 0.79 -3.60 -10.26
N VAL A 76 1.40 -4.10 -9.18
CA VAL A 76 0.71 -4.21 -7.89
C VAL A 76 0.84 -2.88 -7.14
N SER A 77 -0.26 -2.13 -7.08
CA SER A 77 -0.42 -0.88 -6.35
C SER A 77 -0.96 -1.17 -4.94
N THR A 78 -1.85 -0.33 -4.40
CA THR A 78 -2.57 -0.56 -3.14
C THR A 78 -3.91 0.16 -3.17
N CYS A 79 -4.93 -0.37 -2.50
CA CYS A 79 -6.23 0.30 -2.37
C CYS A 79 -6.10 1.69 -1.72
N TYR A 80 -5.05 1.89 -0.92
CA TYR A 80 -4.82 3.10 -0.14
C TYR A 80 -4.15 4.25 -0.91
N VAL A 81 -3.90 4.12 -2.22
CA VAL A 81 -3.48 5.26 -3.06
C VAL A 81 -4.53 6.36 -3.11
N ASN A 82 -5.80 6.01 -2.88
CA ASN A 82 -6.93 6.93 -2.81
C ASN A 82 -7.36 7.20 -1.36
N TYR A 83 -6.41 7.25 -0.42
CA TYR A 83 -6.66 7.43 1.01
C TYR A 83 -7.65 8.58 1.32
N ASN A 84 -7.60 9.66 0.54
CA ASN A 84 -8.46 10.83 0.71
C ASN A 84 -9.96 10.55 0.49
N LEU A 85 -10.32 9.47 -0.21
CA LEU A 85 -11.71 9.03 -0.40
C LEU A 85 -12.20 8.16 0.78
N ARG A 86 -11.75 8.46 1.99
CA ARG A 86 -12.17 7.77 3.21
C ARG A 86 -13.64 8.05 3.52
N GLY A 87 -14.36 7.02 3.95
CA GLY A 87 -15.79 7.08 4.24
C GLY A 87 -16.69 7.01 3.00
N SER A 88 -16.13 6.77 1.81
CA SER A 88 -16.89 6.57 0.58
C SER A 88 -16.56 5.24 -0.10
N THR A 89 -17.37 4.88 -1.08
CA THR A 89 -17.03 3.83 -2.04
C THR A 89 -15.91 4.31 -2.96
N VAL A 90 -14.87 3.49 -3.13
CA VAL A 90 -13.73 3.74 -4.01
C VAL A 90 -13.84 2.80 -5.20
N GLU A 91 -14.22 3.34 -6.34
CA GLU A 91 -14.34 2.60 -7.61
C GLU A 91 -12.98 2.17 -8.18
N GLU A 92 -12.99 1.11 -8.99
CA GLU A 92 -11.83 0.57 -9.71
C GLU A 92 -11.42 1.42 -10.91
N ARG A 93 -11.00 2.65 -10.62
CA ARG A 93 -10.52 3.62 -11.60
C ARG A 93 -9.30 4.39 -11.09
N LEU A 94 -8.65 5.11 -11.99
CA LEU A 94 -7.63 6.08 -11.63
C LEU A 94 -8.28 7.39 -11.21
N TYR A 95 -7.89 7.88 -10.04
CA TYR A 95 -8.29 9.20 -9.56
C TYR A 95 -7.14 10.18 -9.81
N PRO A 96 -7.37 11.35 -10.43
CA PRO A 96 -6.30 12.30 -10.67
C PRO A 96 -5.73 12.82 -9.33
N LEU A 97 -4.41 13.00 -9.28
CA LEU A 97 -3.75 13.65 -8.16
C LEU A 97 -3.95 15.19 -8.25
N PRO A 98 -4.01 15.90 -7.11
CA PRO A 98 -4.13 17.36 -7.09
C PRO A 98 -2.80 18.09 -7.40
N PHE A 99 -1.82 17.38 -7.96
CA PHE A 99 -0.49 17.88 -8.34
C PHE A 99 0.08 17.00 -9.47
N ASP A 100 1.05 17.52 -10.21
CA ASP A 100 1.77 16.72 -11.20
C ASP A 100 2.74 15.74 -10.51
N PRO A 101 2.54 14.40 -10.64
CA PRO A 101 3.40 13.43 -9.99
C PRO A 101 4.84 13.46 -10.50
N GLU A 102 5.08 13.85 -11.75
CA GLU A 102 6.44 13.92 -12.29
C GLU A 102 7.23 15.09 -11.71
N ALA A 103 6.66 16.30 -11.72
CA ALA A 103 7.25 17.47 -11.08
C ALA A 103 7.45 17.25 -9.57
N MET A 104 6.51 16.57 -8.90
CA MET A 104 6.63 16.21 -7.48
C MET A 104 7.84 15.29 -7.24
N CYS A 105 8.02 14.27 -8.05
CA CYS A 105 9.19 13.39 -7.94
C CYS A 105 10.50 14.15 -8.14
N LYS A 106 10.58 15.00 -9.18
CA LYS A 106 11.76 15.85 -9.45
C LYS A 106 12.07 16.76 -8.27
N HIS A 107 11.03 17.39 -7.69
CA HIS A 107 11.19 18.25 -6.52
C HIS A 107 11.74 17.47 -5.32
N ILE A 108 11.16 16.32 -5.00
CA ILE A 108 11.58 15.49 -3.85
C ILE A 108 13.03 15.00 -4.02
N LEU A 109 13.40 14.55 -5.21
CA LEU A 109 14.74 14.01 -5.48
C LEU A 109 15.82 15.10 -5.52
N ALA A 110 15.43 16.36 -5.70
CA ALA A 110 16.34 17.51 -5.65
C ALA A 110 16.51 18.10 -4.23
N LEU A 111 15.83 17.57 -3.22
CA LEU A 111 15.95 18.03 -1.84
C LEU A 111 17.32 17.69 -1.26
N ASN A 112 17.85 18.59 -0.42
CA ASN A 112 19.00 18.24 0.40
C ASN A 112 18.59 17.27 1.51
N GLU A 113 19.52 16.43 1.95
CA GLU A 113 19.30 15.42 2.99
C GLU A 113 18.65 15.99 4.27
N ASN A 114 19.02 17.20 4.66
CA ASN A 114 18.51 17.85 5.88
C ASN A 114 17.09 18.42 5.73
N GLU A 115 16.56 18.54 4.51
CA GLU A 115 15.25 19.13 4.23
C GLU A 115 14.16 18.06 4.05
N VAL A 116 14.55 16.82 3.75
CA VAL A 116 13.64 15.73 3.36
C VAL A 116 12.53 15.50 4.39
N ASP A 117 12.85 15.48 5.68
CA ASP A 117 11.89 15.11 6.73
C ASP A 117 10.84 16.22 6.98
N ASP A 118 11.26 17.49 6.95
CA ASP A 118 10.36 18.64 7.04
C ASP A 118 9.45 18.73 5.81
N VAL A 119 10.03 18.64 4.61
CA VAL A 119 9.27 18.67 3.35
C VAL A 119 8.31 17.49 3.28
N SER A 120 8.76 16.28 3.67
CA SER A 120 7.91 15.08 3.73
C SER A 120 6.68 15.32 4.61
N SER A 121 6.89 15.80 5.84
CA SER A 121 5.81 16.11 6.78
C SER A 121 4.83 17.14 6.22
N ARG A 122 5.33 18.19 5.55
CA ARG A 122 4.50 19.22 4.91
C ARG A 122 3.71 18.67 3.71
N LEU A 123 4.33 17.88 2.84
CA LEU A 123 3.68 17.31 1.64
C LEU A 123 2.59 16.31 2.03
N LEU A 124 2.88 15.38 2.95
CA LEU A 124 1.92 14.40 3.45
C LEU A 124 0.70 15.10 4.06
N LYS A 125 0.91 16.11 4.90
CA LYS A 125 -0.17 16.92 5.49
C LYS A 125 -0.94 17.71 4.42
N ARG A 126 -0.24 18.36 3.49
CA ARG A 126 -0.85 19.20 2.43
C ARG A 126 -1.77 18.39 1.52
N TYR A 127 -1.38 17.16 1.16
CA TYR A 127 -2.13 16.32 0.24
C TYR A 127 -2.92 15.20 0.92
N GLY A 128 -2.96 15.18 2.26
CA GLY A 128 -3.82 14.28 3.04
C GLY A 128 -3.37 12.82 3.11
N PHE A 129 -2.11 12.51 2.81
CA PHE A 129 -1.61 11.13 2.89
C PHE A 129 -1.12 10.78 4.31
N PRO A 130 -1.42 9.57 4.82
CA PRO A 130 -1.06 9.18 6.18
C PRO A 130 0.42 8.82 6.35
N ASN A 131 1.11 8.46 5.26
CA ASN A 131 2.49 7.99 5.28
C ASN A 131 3.13 8.10 3.88
N THR A 132 4.45 7.92 3.82
CA THR A 132 5.22 7.97 2.56
C THR A 132 4.82 6.85 1.60
N TYR A 133 4.51 5.66 2.10
CA TYR A 133 4.09 4.51 1.28
C TYR A 133 2.88 4.83 0.38
N THR A 134 1.76 5.26 0.95
CA THR A 134 0.53 5.57 0.19
C THR A 134 0.74 6.71 -0.80
N PHE A 135 1.55 7.70 -0.42
CA PHE A 135 1.90 8.84 -1.26
C PHE A 135 2.76 8.45 -2.47
N THR A 136 3.80 7.63 -2.29
CA THR A 136 4.69 7.25 -3.38
C THR A 136 4.09 6.17 -4.28
N LYS A 137 3.25 5.29 -3.73
CA LYS A 137 2.44 4.35 -4.52
C LYS A 137 1.40 5.08 -5.38
N SER A 138 0.76 6.13 -4.88
CA SER A 138 -0.19 6.91 -5.68
C SER A 138 0.51 7.63 -6.85
N MET A 139 1.69 8.21 -6.63
CA MET A 139 2.50 8.79 -7.72
C MET A 139 2.97 7.72 -8.71
N GLY A 140 3.45 6.58 -8.22
CA GLY A 140 3.89 5.45 -9.07
C GLY A 140 2.78 4.95 -9.99
N GLU A 141 1.57 4.82 -9.46
CA GLU A 141 0.40 4.38 -10.21
C GLU A 141 0.05 5.34 -11.37
N GLN A 142 0.02 6.64 -11.09
CA GLN A 142 -0.26 7.66 -12.10
C GLN A 142 0.79 7.68 -13.21
N LEU A 143 2.07 7.59 -12.83
CA LEU A 143 3.16 7.62 -13.79
C LEU A 143 3.23 6.35 -14.64
N VAL A 144 2.95 5.17 -14.05
CA VAL A 144 2.83 3.92 -14.82
C VAL A 144 1.72 4.06 -15.86
N TYR A 145 0.55 4.56 -15.48
CA TYR A 145 -0.52 4.81 -16.45
C TYR A 145 -0.07 5.80 -17.53
N ALA A 146 0.44 6.97 -17.16
CA ALA A 146 0.82 8.01 -18.11
C ALA A 146 1.93 7.58 -19.09
N ARG A 147 2.85 6.70 -18.67
CA ARG A 147 4.04 6.32 -19.45
C ARG A 147 3.94 4.97 -20.17
N ARG A 148 2.85 4.21 -19.98
CA ARG A 148 2.68 2.85 -20.53
C ARG A 148 2.75 2.76 -22.06
N GLY A 149 2.25 3.75 -22.78
CA GLY A 149 2.07 3.67 -24.23
C GLY A 149 1.18 2.48 -24.60
N ASN A 150 1.67 1.61 -25.48
CA ASN A 150 0.94 0.39 -25.92
C ASN A 150 1.31 -0.86 -25.10
N CYS A 151 2.04 -0.71 -23.99
CA CYS A 151 2.39 -1.83 -23.12
C CYS A 151 1.12 -2.45 -22.52
N PRO A 152 0.94 -3.79 -22.53
CA PRO A 152 -0.26 -4.45 -22.02
C PRO A 152 -0.25 -4.51 -20.48
N VAL A 153 -0.42 -3.35 -19.83
CA VAL A 153 -0.35 -3.22 -18.37
C VAL A 153 -1.73 -3.03 -17.75
N SER A 154 -1.95 -3.69 -16.62
CA SER A 154 -3.08 -3.52 -15.71
C SER A 154 -2.59 -3.30 -14.28
N ILE A 155 -3.42 -2.72 -13.44
CA ILE A 155 -3.10 -2.40 -12.05
C ILE A 155 -3.98 -3.22 -11.12
N VAL A 156 -3.35 -3.94 -10.19
CA VAL A 156 -4.05 -4.61 -9.09
C VAL A 156 -3.74 -3.85 -7.81
N ARG A 157 -4.77 -3.48 -7.06
CA ARG A 157 -4.67 -2.81 -5.76
C ARG A 157 -5.15 -3.76 -4.68
N PRO A 158 -4.24 -4.37 -3.90
CA PRO A 158 -4.62 -5.10 -2.69
C PRO A 158 -4.97 -4.14 -1.55
N SER A 159 -5.91 -4.55 -0.69
CA SER A 159 -6.11 -3.99 0.64
C SER A 159 -5.07 -4.54 1.63
N ILE A 160 -5.41 -4.73 2.92
CA ILE A 160 -4.46 -5.28 3.90
C ILE A 160 -4.28 -6.77 3.63
N VAL A 161 -3.13 -7.15 3.08
CA VAL A 161 -2.83 -8.56 2.81
C VAL A 161 -2.61 -9.32 4.11
N GLY A 162 -3.44 -10.34 4.34
CA GLY A 162 -3.34 -11.27 5.47
C GLY A 162 -2.63 -12.59 5.12
N CYS A 163 -2.69 -13.57 6.02
CA CYS A 163 -2.19 -14.92 5.71
C CYS A 163 -3.02 -15.59 4.60
N SER A 164 -2.50 -16.69 4.06
CA SER A 164 -3.27 -17.53 3.14
C SER A 164 -4.51 -18.13 3.81
N TYR A 165 -5.59 -18.19 3.05
CA TYR A 165 -6.80 -18.92 3.43
C TYR A 165 -6.64 -20.41 3.14
N LYS A 166 -6.14 -20.76 1.94
CA LYS A 166 -6.00 -22.13 1.45
C LYS A 166 -4.60 -22.45 0.93
N GLU A 167 -4.02 -21.62 0.06
CA GLU A 167 -2.75 -21.94 -0.63
C GLU A 167 -1.60 -21.00 -0.20
N PRO A 168 -0.36 -21.50 -0.03
CA PRO A 168 0.10 -22.88 -0.21
C PRO A 168 -0.40 -23.86 0.87
N PHE A 169 -0.78 -23.34 2.03
CA PHE A 169 -1.49 -24.03 3.11
C PHE A 169 -2.11 -22.96 4.02
N PRO A 170 -3.20 -23.23 4.75
CA PRO A 170 -3.85 -22.22 5.61
C PRO A 170 -2.89 -21.61 6.64
N GLY A 171 -2.92 -20.29 6.78
CA GLY A 171 -2.13 -19.56 7.77
C GLY A 171 -0.68 -19.30 7.37
N TRP A 172 -0.29 -19.56 6.12
CA TRP A 172 1.02 -19.18 5.63
C TRP A 172 1.17 -17.66 5.61
N VAL A 173 2.28 -17.18 6.19
CA VAL A 173 2.71 -15.79 6.20
C VAL A 173 4.23 -15.78 6.28
N ASP A 174 4.89 -14.97 5.47
CA ASP A 174 6.35 -14.97 5.32
C ASP A 174 7.04 -13.79 6.01
N ALA A 175 6.31 -12.69 6.23
CA ALA A 175 6.86 -11.48 6.82
C ALA A 175 5.94 -10.86 7.88
N LEU A 176 6.58 -10.17 8.85
CA LEU A 176 5.88 -9.32 9.80
C LEU A 176 5.57 -7.96 9.16
N THR A 177 4.75 -7.95 8.12
CA THR A 177 4.35 -6.73 7.41
C THR A 177 2.94 -6.31 7.80
N ALA A 178 2.72 -4.98 7.78
CA ALA A 178 1.42 -4.36 8.00
C ALA A 178 0.65 -4.96 9.20
N ALA A 179 -0.54 -5.51 8.96
CA ALA A 179 -1.42 -6.06 9.98
C ALA A 179 -0.83 -7.25 10.73
N GLY A 180 0.04 -8.07 10.12
CA GLY A 180 0.69 -9.18 10.84
C GLY A 180 1.48 -8.70 12.06
N GLY A 181 2.15 -7.56 11.93
CA GLY A 181 2.84 -6.86 13.03
C GLY A 181 1.91 -6.47 14.17
N LEU A 182 0.81 -5.81 13.84
CA LEU A 182 -0.18 -5.38 14.81
C LEU A 182 -0.89 -6.58 15.48
N LEU A 183 -1.37 -7.54 14.69
CA LEU A 183 -2.09 -8.72 15.17
C LEU A 183 -1.22 -9.58 16.10
N LEU A 184 0.04 -9.83 15.72
CA LEU A 184 0.97 -10.60 16.57
C LEU A 184 1.26 -9.87 17.89
N THR A 185 1.52 -8.56 17.84
CA THR A 185 1.85 -7.79 19.05
C THR A 185 0.65 -7.60 19.98
N VAL A 186 -0.57 -7.54 19.43
CA VAL A 186 -1.80 -7.63 20.22
C VAL A 186 -1.94 -9.00 20.87
N GLY A 187 -1.76 -10.09 20.10
CA GLY A 187 -1.83 -11.46 20.60
C GLY A 187 -0.82 -11.76 21.73
N MET A 188 0.39 -11.23 21.60
CA MET A 188 1.46 -11.37 22.59
C MET A 188 1.32 -10.41 23.80
N GLY A 189 0.32 -9.53 23.83
CA GLY A 189 0.09 -8.56 24.91
C GLY A 189 1.05 -7.36 24.93
N VAL A 190 1.83 -7.17 23.86
CA VAL A 190 2.69 -5.99 23.65
C VAL A 190 1.82 -4.76 23.33
N VAL A 191 0.80 -4.92 22.50
CA VAL A 191 -0.24 -3.92 22.26
C VAL A 191 -1.48 -4.33 23.04
N ARG A 192 -1.87 -3.55 24.05
CA ARG A 192 -3.08 -3.84 24.86
C ARG A 192 -4.31 -3.10 24.37
N ASP A 193 -4.11 -1.85 23.95
CA ASP A 193 -5.14 -0.98 23.41
C ASP A 193 -4.73 -0.57 21.98
N VAL A 194 -5.69 -0.54 21.07
CA VAL A 194 -5.55 -0.09 19.68
C VAL A 194 -6.42 1.16 19.47
N CYS A 195 -5.84 2.26 18.99
CA CYS A 195 -6.60 3.45 18.64
C CYS A 195 -7.31 3.26 17.29
N GLY A 196 -8.64 3.16 17.30
CA GLY A 196 -9.42 2.94 16.09
C GLY A 196 -10.91 2.71 16.36
N ARG A 197 -11.70 2.49 15.30
CA ARG A 197 -13.15 2.30 15.40
C ARG A 197 -13.46 0.81 15.29
N ALA A 198 -14.01 0.23 16.36
CA ALA A 198 -14.21 -1.21 16.45
C ALA A 198 -15.16 -1.76 15.38
N ASP A 199 -16.17 -0.97 15.00
CA ASP A 199 -17.17 -1.35 14.00
C ASP A 199 -16.80 -0.93 12.58
N ALA A 200 -15.60 -0.35 12.37
CA ALA A 200 -15.10 -0.12 11.02
C ALA A 200 -14.75 -1.44 10.35
N VAL A 201 -14.96 -1.52 9.04
CA VAL A 201 -14.53 -2.66 8.23
C VAL A 201 -13.02 -2.82 8.32
N SER A 202 -12.60 -4.03 8.66
CA SER A 202 -11.22 -4.50 8.64
C SER A 202 -10.99 -5.14 7.28
N ASP A 203 -10.62 -4.34 6.28
CA ASP A 203 -10.41 -4.83 4.92
C ASP A 203 -9.10 -5.60 4.77
N ILE A 204 -9.10 -6.80 5.34
CA ILE A 204 -8.06 -7.80 5.18
C ILE A 204 -8.43 -8.66 3.98
N VAL A 205 -7.47 -9.00 3.13
CA VAL A 205 -7.63 -9.92 2.00
C VAL A 205 -6.61 -11.06 2.13
N PRO A 206 -7.01 -12.34 2.02
CA PRO A 206 -6.06 -13.45 2.03
C PRO A 206 -5.05 -13.35 0.86
N VAL A 207 -3.77 -13.65 1.12
CA VAL A 207 -2.71 -13.51 0.11
C VAL A 207 -2.95 -14.37 -1.13
N ASP A 208 -3.52 -15.57 -0.98
CA ASP A 208 -3.89 -16.45 -2.08
C ASP A 208 -5.00 -15.87 -2.96
N PHE A 209 -5.92 -15.09 -2.38
CA PHE A 209 -6.95 -14.40 -3.14
C PHE A 209 -6.32 -13.28 -3.98
N VAL A 210 -5.38 -12.52 -3.40
CA VAL A 210 -4.62 -11.50 -4.13
C VAL A 210 -3.84 -12.11 -5.30
N VAL A 211 -3.15 -13.23 -5.06
CA VAL A 211 -2.40 -13.95 -6.11
C VAL A 211 -3.34 -14.43 -7.22
N ASN A 212 -4.50 -14.98 -6.88
CA ASN A 212 -5.48 -15.43 -7.85
C ASN A 212 -6.08 -14.28 -8.68
N THR A 213 -6.34 -13.12 -8.05
CA THR A 213 -6.70 -11.89 -8.77
C THR A 213 -5.61 -11.49 -9.77
N ILE A 214 -4.34 -11.45 -9.35
CA ILE A 214 -3.20 -11.10 -10.23
C ILE A 214 -3.13 -12.03 -11.45
N ILE A 215 -3.23 -13.35 -11.23
CA ILE A 215 -3.14 -14.34 -12.31
C ILE A 215 -4.30 -14.16 -13.32
N LYS A 216 -5.52 -13.94 -12.83
CA LYS A 216 -6.68 -13.72 -13.71
C LYS A 216 -6.60 -12.38 -14.45
N VAL A 217 -6.09 -11.32 -13.80
CA VAL A 217 -5.84 -10.04 -14.48
C VAL A 217 -4.81 -10.19 -15.58
N LEU A 218 -3.70 -10.91 -15.36
CA LEU A 218 -2.74 -11.22 -16.43
C LEU A 218 -3.41 -11.91 -17.61
N PHE A 219 -4.23 -12.94 -17.35
CA PHE A 219 -4.93 -13.68 -18.39
C PHE A 219 -5.90 -12.81 -19.20
N LYS A 220 -6.73 -12.00 -18.52
CA LYS A 220 -7.67 -11.07 -19.18
C LYS A 220 -6.94 -9.99 -19.97
N THR A 221 -5.83 -9.48 -19.44
CA THR A 221 -4.97 -8.49 -20.11
C THR A 221 -4.39 -9.06 -21.39
N GLN A 222 -3.79 -10.24 -21.34
CA GLN A 222 -3.31 -10.95 -22.53
C GLN A 222 -4.41 -11.14 -23.57
N TYR A 223 -5.59 -11.62 -23.16
CA TYR A 223 -6.69 -11.90 -24.09
C TYR A 223 -7.17 -10.62 -24.80
N HIS A 224 -7.29 -9.52 -24.07
CA HIS A 224 -7.69 -8.23 -24.61
C HIS A 224 -6.69 -7.72 -25.66
N TYR A 225 -5.40 -7.69 -25.34
CA TYR A 225 -4.38 -7.14 -26.24
C TYR A 225 -4.15 -8.02 -27.47
N LYS A 226 -4.19 -9.35 -27.33
CA LYS A 226 -4.17 -10.26 -28.50
C LYS A 226 -5.38 -10.04 -29.41
N GLY A 227 -6.56 -9.80 -28.83
CA GLY A 227 -7.77 -9.48 -29.60
C GLY A 227 -7.68 -8.16 -30.37
N GLN A 228 -6.93 -7.17 -29.87
CA GLN A 228 -6.68 -5.92 -30.59
C GLN A 228 -5.68 -6.10 -31.75
N GLU A 229 -4.61 -6.88 -31.57
CA GLU A 229 -3.63 -7.12 -32.64
C GLU A 229 -4.28 -7.76 -33.87
N VAL A 230 -5.18 -8.73 -33.67
CA VAL A 230 -5.93 -9.38 -34.76
C VAL A 230 -6.84 -8.40 -35.51
N LYS A 231 -7.43 -7.42 -34.81
CA LYS A 231 -8.25 -6.37 -35.44
C LYS A 231 -7.40 -5.38 -36.24
N VAL A 232 -6.23 -4.99 -35.73
CA VAL A 232 -5.33 -4.05 -36.43
C VAL A 232 -4.66 -4.70 -37.64
N THR A 233 -4.38 -6.01 -37.65
CA THR A 233 -3.82 -6.66 -38.85
C THR A 233 -4.74 -6.63 -40.09
N ASN A 234 -6.04 -6.32 -39.92
CA ASN A 234 -6.96 -6.08 -41.04
C ASN A 234 -6.99 -4.61 -41.52
N THR A 235 -6.18 -3.71 -40.93
CA THR A 235 -6.08 -2.28 -41.27
C THR A 235 -4.65 -1.78 -41.06
N GLU A 236 -3.92 -1.57 -42.15
CA GLU A 236 -2.52 -1.06 -42.29
C GLU A 236 -1.77 -0.60 -41.00
N GLN A 237 -0.61 -1.22 -40.74
CA GLN A 237 0.28 -0.92 -39.60
C GLN A 237 1.00 0.44 -39.71
N PRO A 238 1.03 1.28 -38.66
CA PRO A 238 1.98 2.39 -38.53
C PRO A 238 3.29 1.96 -37.84
N GLN A 239 4.42 2.46 -38.35
CA GLN A 239 5.79 2.19 -37.86
C GLN A 239 5.99 2.56 -36.37
N ARG A 240 6.49 1.62 -35.55
CA ARG A 240 6.92 1.85 -34.15
C ARG A 240 8.23 2.67 -34.11
N ARG A 241 8.21 3.89 -33.58
CA ARG A 241 9.41 4.68 -33.23
C ARG A 241 9.93 4.31 -31.82
N HIS A 242 11.23 4.07 -31.71
CA HIS A 242 11.96 3.80 -30.45
C HIS A 242 12.01 5.06 -29.55
N VAL A 243 11.40 5.01 -28.36
CA VAL A 243 11.48 6.09 -27.33
C VAL A 243 11.67 5.49 -25.92
N GLY A 244 12.60 4.55 -25.75
CA GLY A 244 12.77 3.78 -24.49
C GLY A 244 13.85 4.27 -23.51
N GLY A 245 14.92 4.94 -23.98
CA GLY A 245 16.12 5.21 -23.15
C GLY A 245 16.39 6.67 -22.76
N ALA A 246 15.64 7.63 -23.29
CA ALA A 246 15.95 9.06 -23.08
C ALA A 246 15.47 9.60 -21.71
N LEU A 247 14.44 9.00 -21.10
CA LEU A 247 13.78 9.58 -19.92
C LEU A 247 14.45 9.20 -18.59
N LEU A 248 15.00 7.99 -18.46
CA LEU A 248 15.83 7.62 -17.29
C LEU A 248 17.09 8.48 -17.22
N ASN A 249 17.71 8.75 -18.38
CA ASN A 249 18.81 9.72 -18.47
C ASN A 249 18.36 11.16 -18.19
N ALA A 250 17.14 11.57 -18.58
CA ALA A 250 16.65 12.92 -18.28
C ALA A 250 16.27 13.13 -16.81
N LEU A 251 15.91 12.06 -16.10
CA LEU A 251 15.63 12.09 -14.65
C LEU A 251 16.89 11.88 -13.81
N ALA A 252 17.88 11.13 -14.30
CA ALA A 252 19.16 10.89 -13.63
C ALA A 252 20.22 11.99 -13.89
N LYS A 253 20.08 12.79 -14.96
CA LYS A 253 20.98 13.92 -15.28
C LYS A 253 20.53 15.27 -14.70
N ALA A 254 19.52 15.30 -13.83
CA ALA A 254 19.33 16.45 -12.94
C ALA A 254 20.47 16.39 -11.89
N GLU A 255 21.54 17.12 -12.18
CA GLU A 255 22.85 17.06 -11.54
C GLU A 255 22.81 17.01 -10.01
N LEU A 256 23.17 15.86 -9.45
CA LEU A 256 23.77 15.80 -8.11
C LEU A 256 25.18 16.41 -8.20
N PRO A 257 25.50 17.50 -7.49
CA PRO A 257 26.82 18.09 -7.54
C PRO A 257 27.81 17.14 -6.86
N LYS A 258 28.65 16.48 -7.67
CA LYS A 258 29.84 15.78 -7.17
C LYS A 258 30.80 16.84 -6.61
N LYS A 259 30.95 16.85 -5.28
CA LYS A 259 32.09 17.45 -4.60
C LYS A 259 33.37 16.84 -5.17
N ASN A 260 34.15 17.64 -5.90
CA ASN A 260 35.60 17.50 -6.01
C ASN A 260 36.18 18.92 -6.08
N GLY A 261 37.21 19.15 -5.28
CA GLY A 261 37.75 20.47 -4.99
C GLY A 261 38.52 21.14 -6.12
N ALA A 262 38.61 22.46 -5.96
CA ALA A 262 39.62 23.40 -6.47
C ALA A 262 39.81 23.57 -7.99
N GLY A 263 39.53 24.79 -8.47
CA GLY A 263 40.07 25.33 -9.73
C GLY A 263 38.99 25.91 -10.65
N GLY A 264 38.99 27.24 -10.83
CA GLY A 264 37.97 27.98 -11.58
C GLY A 264 38.08 27.84 -13.11
N VAL A 265 37.02 28.24 -13.82
CA VAL A 265 36.92 29.49 -14.63
C VAL A 265 35.54 29.50 -15.34
N GLU A 266 34.78 30.55 -15.02
CA GLU A 266 33.78 31.31 -15.79
C GLU A 266 32.78 30.66 -16.79
N GLY A 267 31.49 30.95 -16.53
CA GLY A 267 30.55 31.42 -17.56
C GLY A 267 29.35 30.53 -17.84
N VAL A 268 28.20 30.80 -17.23
CA VAL A 268 26.83 30.92 -17.83
C VAL A 268 25.81 31.09 -16.69
N ALA A 269 24.91 32.06 -16.86
CA ALA A 269 24.03 32.63 -15.83
C ALA A 269 22.95 31.65 -15.28
N PRO A 270 22.48 31.85 -14.02
CA PRO A 270 21.57 30.91 -13.36
C PRO A 270 20.11 31.06 -13.81
N LEU A 271 19.39 29.94 -13.83
CA LEU A 271 17.95 29.72 -14.12
C LEU A 271 16.93 30.55 -13.28
N ALA A 272 17.38 31.55 -12.51
CA ALA A 272 16.52 32.41 -11.70
C ALA A 272 15.69 33.42 -12.51
N VAL A 273 16.03 33.70 -13.77
CA VAL A 273 15.36 34.70 -14.62
C VAL A 273 14.10 34.15 -15.32
N ILE A 274 14.02 32.83 -15.55
CA ILE A 274 12.87 32.21 -16.23
C ILE A 274 11.67 32.02 -15.28
N ALA A 275 11.93 31.78 -14.00
CA ALA A 275 10.88 31.65 -12.97
C ALA A 275 10.19 33.00 -12.65
N THR A 276 10.90 34.12 -12.80
CA THR A 276 10.32 35.47 -12.56
C THR A 276 9.43 35.92 -13.71
N GLN A 277 9.77 35.60 -14.96
CA GLN A 277 8.93 35.94 -16.12
C GLN A 277 7.62 35.13 -16.17
N GLN A 278 7.63 33.86 -15.76
CA GLN A 278 6.40 33.06 -15.70
C GLN A 278 5.44 33.51 -14.58
N ARG A 279 5.97 33.99 -13.44
CA ARG A 279 5.14 34.58 -12.37
C ARG A 279 4.43 35.85 -12.83
N GLN A 280 5.13 36.74 -13.54
CA GLN A 280 4.52 37.97 -14.04
C GLN A 280 3.42 37.71 -15.09
N GLN A 281 3.56 36.67 -15.93
CA GLN A 281 2.50 36.30 -16.88
C GLN A 281 1.28 35.66 -16.18
N GLN A 282 1.47 34.87 -15.13
CA GLN A 282 0.34 34.32 -14.35
C GLN A 282 -0.39 35.40 -13.54
N GLU A 283 0.33 36.37 -12.99
CA GLU A 283 -0.28 37.50 -12.27
C GLU A 283 -1.11 38.39 -13.22
N GLN A 284 -0.65 38.62 -14.47
CA GLN A 284 -1.44 39.35 -15.46
C GLN A 284 -2.69 38.59 -15.91
N GLN A 285 -2.65 37.26 -16.06
CA GLN A 285 -3.83 36.46 -16.38
C GLN A 285 -4.84 36.41 -15.23
N GLN A 286 -4.40 36.36 -13.97
CA GLN A 286 -5.30 36.43 -12.81
C GLN A 286 -5.95 37.80 -12.66
N GLN A 287 -5.25 38.90 -12.96
CA GLN A 287 -5.84 40.24 -12.93
C GLN A 287 -6.92 40.41 -14.03
N GLN A 288 -6.74 39.83 -15.22
CA GLN A 288 -7.78 39.85 -16.26
C GLN A 288 -9.01 39.02 -15.90
N GLN A 289 -8.86 37.87 -15.23
CA GLN A 289 -10.00 37.07 -14.75
C GLN A 289 -10.75 37.75 -13.60
N GLN A 290 -10.05 38.46 -12.69
CA GLN A 290 -10.71 39.21 -11.62
C GLN A 290 -11.50 40.42 -12.15
N GLN A 291 -11.07 41.07 -13.23
CA GLN A 291 -11.85 42.15 -13.84
C GLN A 291 -13.13 41.65 -14.52
N GLN A 292 -13.16 40.43 -15.07
CA GLN A 292 -14.40 39.86 -15.64
C GLN A 292 -15.40 39.38 -14.58
N GLN A 293 -14.96 39.04 -13.36
CA GLN A 293 -15.88 38.60 -12.31
C GLN A 293 -16.53 39.75 -11.51
N GLN A 294 -16.04 40.99 -11.63
CA GLN A 294 -16.61 42.13 -10.90
C GLN A 294 -17.91 42.70 -11.50
N GLN A 295 -18.39 42.20 -12.65
CA GLN A 295 -19.64 42.67 -13.26
C GLN A 295 -20.91 41.88 -12.88
N THR A 296 -20.83 40.93 -11.94
CA THR A 296 -22.02 40.15 -11.52
C THR A 296 -22.14 40.13 -10.00
N GLN A 297 -22.66 41.22 -9.43
CA GLN A 297 -23.08 41.30 -8.02
C GLN A 297 -24.59 41.03 -7.92
N SER A 298 -25.00 40.11 -7.03
CA SER A 298 -25.86 40.44 -5.86
C SER A 298 -26.53 39.19 -5.26
N GLN A 299 -26.24 38.94 -3.97
CA GLN A 299 -27.08 38.37 -2.89
C GLN A 299 -26.48 37.18 -2.08
N PRO A 300 -26.69 37.14 -0.73
CA PRO A 300 -25.67 36.76 0.25
C PRO A 300 -25.90 35.44 1.01
N GLN A 301 -24.83 35.03 1.70
CA GLN A 301 -24.53 33.77 2.39
C GLN A 301 -25.35 33.44 3.66
N ARG A 302 -25.48 32.13 3.94
CA ARG A 302 -25.55 31.55 5.30
C ARG A 302 -24.46 30.48 5.44
N GLU A 303 -23.67 30.57 6.51
CA GLU A 303 -22.56 29.70 6.90
C GLU A 303 -23.05 28.37 7.51
N GLN A 304 -22.40 27.24 7.17
CA GLN A 304 -22.21 26.07 8.04
C GLN A 304 -21.18 25.09 7.42
N ASP A 305 -20.10 24.85 8.18
CA ASP A 305 -19.17 23.69 8.20
C ASP A 305 -18.48 23.17 6.91
N GLY A 306 -17.38 23.85 6.58
CA GLY A 306 -16.04 23.32 6.30
C GLY A 306 -15.82 21.82 6.02
N THR A 307 -16.19 21.35 4.83
CA THR A 307 -15.48 20.27 4.12
C THR A 307 -14.97 20.81 2.80
N VAL A 308 -13.64 20.88 2.62
CA VAL A 308 -13.02 21.29 1.37
C VAL A 308 -13.22 20.17 0.34
N SER A 309 -14.31 20.24 -0.42
CA SER A 309 -14.49 19.46 -1.64
C SER A 309 -13.62 20.07 -2.75
N VAL A 310 -12.49 19.43 -3.07
CA VAL A 310 -11.74 19.74 -4.28
C VAL A 310 -12.53 19.15 -5.46
N PRO A 311 -12.89 19.95 -6.49
CA PRO A 311 -13.57 19.41 -7.66
C PRO A 311 -12.58 18.52 -8.43
N ALA A 312 -12.81 17.21 -8.40
CA ALA A 312 -12.08 16.25 -9.22
C ALA A 312 -12.42 16.50 -10.69
N THR A 313 -11.55 17.24 -11.39
CA THR A 313 -11.68 17.41 -12.83
C THR A 313 -11.21 16.11 -13.49
N CYS A 314 -12.15 15.37 -14.08
CA CYS A 314 -11.93 14.07 -14.70
C CYS A 314 -10.89 14.12 -15.83
N LEU A 315 -9.87 13.27 -15.74
CA LEU A 315 -9.24 12.70 -16.93
C LEU A 315 -10.08 11.50 -17.36
N THR A 316 -11.16 11.75 -18.10
CA THR A 316 -11.84 10.70 -18.85
C THR A 316 -11.71 11.02 -20.33
N PRO A 317 -11.05 10.18 -21.15
CA PRO A 317 -11.74 9.79 -22.37
C PRO A 317 -13.02 9.10 -21.90
N SER A 318 -14.18 9.56 -22.36
CA SER A 318 -15.43 8.81 -22.21
C SER A 318 -15.19 7.35 -22.59
N GLU A 319 -15.19 6.44 -21.60
CA GLU A 319 -15.23 5.01 -21.86
C GLU A 319 -16.65 4.70 -22.31
N ALA A 320 -16.88 4.77 -23.62
CA ALA A 320 -18.09 4.26 -24.24
C ALA A 320 -18.26 2.78 -23.83
N PRO A 321 -19.44 2.34 -23.40
CA PRO A 321 -19.66 0.97 -22.95
C PRO A 321 -19.57 0.03 -24.16
N GLY A 322 -18.41 -0.62 -24.30
CA GLY A 322 -18.18 -1.68 -25.27
C GLY A 322 -16.89 -1.57 -26.08
N ALA A 323 -15.71 -1.55 -25.45
CA ALA A 323 -14.47 -2.03 -26.10
C ALA A 323 -13.19 -2.06 -25.24
N SER A 324 -13.06 -1.36 -24.10
CA SER A 324 -11.81 -1.31 -23.33
C SER A 324 -11.79 -2.31 -22.16
N LEU A 325 -10.66 -3.00 -21.98
CA LEU A 325 -10.40 -3.77 -20.75
C LEU A 325 -10.21 -2.79 -19.58
N PRO A 326 -10.83 -3.03 -18.42
CA PRO A 326 -10.56 -2.24 -17.23
C PRO A 326 -9.08 -2.18 -16.89
N PHE A 327 -8.59 -1.00 -16.53
CA PHE A 327 -7.18 -0.80 -16.19
C PHE A 327 -6.86 -1.13 -14.74
N VAL A 328 -7.84 -1.02 -13.83
CA VAL A 328 -7.66 -1.15 -12.38
C VAL A 328 -8.57 -2.24 -11.83
N TYR A 329 -8.03 -3.03 -10.91
CA TYR A 329 -8.70 -4.11 -10.20
C TYR A 329 -8.40 -4.01 -8.70
N HIS A 330 -9.39 -4.15 -7.85
CA HIS A 330 -9.24 -4.21 -6.40
C HIS A 330 -9.23 -5.67 -5.92
N ALA A 331 -8.24 -6.03 -5.12
CA ALA A 331 -8.24 -7.26 -4.32
C ALA A 331 -8.53 -6.86 -2.87
N ALA A 332 -9.82 -6.79 -2.55
CA ALA A 332 -10.33 -6.25 -1.29
C ALA A 332 -11.59 -7.02 -0.86
N THR A 333 -11.96 -6.89 0.42
CA THR A 333 -13.11 -7.58 1.01
C THR A 333 -14.21 -6.64 1.50
N SER A 334 -13.98 -5.32 1.52
CA SER A 334 -14.93 -4.33 2.05
C SER A 334 -16.23 -4.19 1.26
N SER A 335 -16.24 -4.45 -0.05
CA SER A 335 -17.46 -4.51 -0.86
C SER A 335 -18.27 -5.80 -0.67
N SER A 336 -17.68 -6.82 -0.04
CA SER A 336 -18.35 -8.11 0.18
C SER A 336 -19.48 -7.97 1.20
N LEU A 337 -20.61 -8.62 0.92
CA LEU A 337 -21.72 -8.73 1.88
C LEU A 337 -21.31 -9.49 3.16
N ASN A 338 -20.26 -10.31 3.09
CA ASN A 338 -19.65 -10.94 4.26
C ASN A 338 -18.31 -10.27 4.59
N CYS A 339 -18.29 -8.96 4.79
CA CYS A 339 -17.10 -8.27 5.29
C CYS A 339 -16.90 -8.49 6.82
N VAL A 340 -15.69 -8.24 7.32
CA VAL A 340 -15.35 -8.36 8.74
C VAL A 340 -15.03 -7.00 9.36
N THR A 341 -15.49 -6.75 10.58
CA THR A 341 -15.12 -5.55 11.35
C THR A 341 -13.90 -5.81 12.23
N TRP A 342 -13.21 -4.76 12.66
CA TRP A 342 -12.10 -4.90 13.61
C TRP A 342 -12.53 -5.57 14.93
N ARG A 343 -13.76 -5.32 15.39
CA ARG A 343 -14.36 -6.00 16.55
C ARG A 343 -14.43 -7.51 16.35
N ARG A 344 -15.03 -7.97 15.24
CA ARG A 344 -15.18 -9.41 14.95
C ARG A 344 -13.83 -10.10 14.80
N LEU A 345 -12.87 -9.46 14.12
CA LEU A 345 -11.50 -9.96 14.01
C LEU A 345 -10.81 -10.08 15.38
N ARG A 346 -10.92 -9.04 16.22
CA ARG A 346 -10.38 -9.03 17.59
C ARG A 346 -11.00 -10.14 18.43
N ASP A 347 -12.31 -10.35 18.36
CA ASP A 347 -13.00 -11.32 19.22
C ASP A 347 -12.62 -12.76 18.86
N ALA A 348 -12.57 -13.06 17.55
CA ALA A 348 -12.13 -14.36 17.07
C ALA A 348 -10.67 -14.67 17.43
N THR A 349 -9.77 -13.69 17.26
CA THR A 349 -8.36 -13.82 17.66
C THR A 349 -8.20 -13.92 19.17
N ARG A 350 -8.91 -13.10 19.96
CA ARG A 350 -8.86 -13.10 21.43
C ARG A 350 -9.26 -14.44 22.01
N LEU A 351 -10.30 -15.08 21.46
CA LEU A 351 -10.68 -16.42 21.90
C LEU A 351 -9.55 -17.43 21.69
N TYR A 352 -8.88 -17.36 20.53
CA TYR A 352 -7.75 -18.24 20.23
C TYR A 352 -6.57 -17.98 21.16
N TRP A 353 -6.10 -16.73 21.25
CA TRP A 353 -4.94 -16.33 22.06
C TRP A 353 -5.12 -16.52 23.57
N ASN A 354 -6.35 -16.35 24.08
CA ASN A 354 -6.67 -16.58 25.49
C ASN A 354 -7.24 -17.98 25.75
N GLY A 355 -7.03 -18.93 24.83
CA GLY A 355 -7.32 -20.34 25.05
C GLY A 355 -6.58 -20.92 26.26
N LYS A 356 -6.59 -22.25 26.38
CA LYS A 356 -6.21 -22.97 27.62
C LYS A 356 -4.81 -22.63 28.17
N LYS A 357 -3.87 -22.12 27.37
CA LYS A 357 -2.49 -21.81 27.79
C LYS A 357 -1.99 -20.49 27.19
N LYS A 358 -1.38 -19.65 28.03
CA LYS A 358 -0.65 -18.45 27.59
C LYS A 358 0.61 -18.87 26.82
N HIS A 359 0.90 -18.20 25.70
CA HIS A 359 2.14 -18.43 24.96
C HIS A 359 3.37 -18.08 25.84
N PRO A 360 4.45 -18.90 25.89
CA PRO A 360 5.61 -18.64 26.74
C PRO A 360 6.29 -17.29 26.50
N LYS A 361 6.27 -16.83 25.23
CA LYS A 361 6.82 -15.53 24.82
C LYS A 361 5.86 -14.34 24.98
N ALA A 362 4.60 -14.57 25.36
CA ALA A 362 3.64 -13.48 25.53
C ALA A 362 3.91 -12.70 26.81
N LEU A 363 3.86 -11.37 26.74
CA LEU A 363 4.02 -10.50 27.91
C LEU A 363 2.79 -10.55 28.82
N SER A 364 1.60 -10.54 28.24
CA SER A 364 0.32 -10.64 28.96
C SER A 364 -0.70 -11.42 28.14
N PRO A 365 -1.85 -11.83 28.73
CA PRO A 365 -3.00 -12.26 27.95
C PRO A 365 -3.39 -11.21 26.89
N MET A 366 -3.99 -11.67 25.80
CA MET A 366 -4.49 -10.80 24.74
C MET A 366 -5.70 -10.01 25.25
N THR A 367 -5.63 -8.69 25.15
CA THR A 367 -6.75 -7.79 25.43
C THR A 367 -7.23 -7.19 24.12
N GLY A 368 -6.39 -6.36 23.49
CA GLY A 368 -6.65 -5.81 22.16
C GLY A 368 -7.85 -4.87 22.15
N GLU A 369 -8.06 -4.11 23.23
CA GLU A 369 -9.22 -3.21 23.34
C GLU A 369 -9.13 -2.10 22.28
N ILE A 370 -10.19 -1.92 21.51
CA ILE A 370 -10.22 -0.91 20.44
C ILE A 370 -10.86 0.36 21.01
N ILE A 371 -10.11 1.46 20.99
CA ILE A 371 -10.50 2.75 21.59
C ILE A 371 -10.57 3.80 20.50
N GLU A 372 -11.78 4.31 20.25
CA GLU A 372 -12.01 5.28 19.18
C GLU A 372 -11.49 6.67 19.52
N SER A 373 -11.72 7.14 20.76
CA SER A 373 -11.24 8.44 21.21
C SER A 373 -9.72 8.44 21.39
N ASN A 374 -9.03 9.24 20.58
CA ASN A 374 -7.58 9.43 20.67
C ASN A 374 -7.15 9.94 22.06
N ILE A 375 -7.93 10.83 22.67
CA ILE A 375 -7.65 11.36 24.01
C ILE A 375 -7.74 10.24 25.04
N LYS A 376 -8.82 9.43 24.99
CA LYS A 376 -9.01 8.29 25.90
C LYS A 376 -7.89 7.26 25.74
N TYR A 377 -7.49 6.96 24.50
CA TYR A 377 -6.35 6.09 24.22
C TYR A 377 -5.07 6.65 24.83
N MET A 378 -4.75 7.92 24.58
CA MET A 378 -3.52 8.56 25.08
C MET A 378 -3.46 8.57 26.61
N VAL A 379 -4.56 8.94 27.27
CA VAL A 379 -4.64 8.93 28.74
C VAL A 379 -4.38 7.54 29.29
N ARG A 380 -5.03 6.50 28.74
CA ARG A 380 -4.82 5.12 29.16
C ARG A 380 -3.41 4.62 28.89
N PHE A 381 -2.85 4.95 27.73
CA PHE A 381 -1.47 4.57 27.38
C PHE A 381 -0.48 5.19 28.38
N ILE A 382 -0.63 6.48 28.68
CA ILE A 382 0.24 7.18 29.64
C ILE A 382 0.11 6.55 31.03
N LEU A 383 -1.10 6.43 31.57
CA LEU A 383 -1.33 5.96 32.94
C LEU A 383 -0.98 4.49 33.16
N PHE A 384 -1.26 3.61 32.18
CA PHE A 384 -1.13 2.16 32.37
C PHE A 384 0.07 1.53 31.65
N ARG A 385 0.83 2.30 30.85
CA ARG A 385 2.01 1.77 30.13
C ARG A 385 3.23 2.66 30.33
N GLU A 386 3.13 3.93 29.93
CA GLU A 386 4.28 4.84 29.87
C GLU A 386 4.77 5.25 31.27
N LEU A 387 3.89 5.73 32.14
CA LEU A 387 4.23 6.12 33.50
C LEU A 387 4.74 4.93 34.34
N PRO A 388 4.08 3.74 34.36
CA PRO A 388 4.63 2.57 35.04
C PRO A 388 6.01 2.16 34.52
N TYR A 389 6.26 2.26 33.21
CA TYR A 389 7.60 2.00 32.65
C TYR A 389 8.65 2.96 33.23
N TYR A 390 8.37 4.26 33.27
CA TYR A 390 9.30 5.24 33.84
C TYR A 390 9.55 5.03 35.33
N VAL A 391 8.52 4.69 36.10
CA VAL A 391 8.65 4.31 37.52
C VAL A 391 9.54 3.07 37.68
N LEU A 392 9.29 2.01 36.91
CA LEU A 392 10.12 0.81 36.92
C LEU A 392 11.56 1.09 36.51
N ARG A 393 11.77 1.97 35.53
CA ARG A 393 13.11 2.38 35.08
C ARG A 393 13.85 3.13 36.17
N PHE A 394 13.17 4.01 36.90
CA PHE A 394 13.73 4.69 38.07
C PHE A 394 14.13 3.67 39.15
N VAL A 395 13.21 2.77 39.52
CA VAL A 395 13.46 1.74 40.55
C VAL A 395 14.60 0.80 40.17
N ALA A 396 14.70 0.39 38.91
CA ALA A 396 15.77 -0.49 38.43
C ALA A 396 17.16 0.17 38.47
N ASN A 397 17.23 1.51 38.45
CA ASN A 397 18.47 2.28 38.56
C ASN A 397 18.87 2.60 40.01
N LEU A 398 18.07 2.21 41.01
CA LEU A 398 18.46 2.36 42.42
C LEU A 398 19.56 1.36 42.81
N PRO A 399 20.34 1.62 43.88
CA PRO A 399 21.35 0.68 44.35
C PRO A 399 20.78 -0.69 44.71
N ASN A 400 21.64 -1.71 44.72
CA ASN A 400 21.30 -3.04 45.25
C ASN A 400 20.83 -2.90 46.72
N PRO A 401 19.78 -3.64 47.14
CA PRO A 401 19.09 -4.72 46.42
C PRO A 401 17.89 -4.27 45.57
N ILE A 402 17.56 -2.97 45.56
CA ILE A 402 16.34 -2.45 44.93
C ILE A 402 16.46 -2.50 43.41
N GLY A 403 17.49 -1.88 42.85
CA GLY A 403 17.88 -2.07 41.46
C GLY A 403 18.93 -3.16 41.32
N SER A 404 19.18 -3.58 40.09
CA SER A 404 20.26 -4.49 39.70
C SER A 404 20.45 -4.40 38.19
N GLU A 405 21.62 -4.79 37.68
CA GLU A 405 21.87 -4.80 36.23
C GLU A 405 20.86 -5.71 35.49
N GLU A 406 20.46 -6.82 36.10
CA GLU A 406 19.43 -7.71 35.57
C GLU A 406 18.07 -7.01 35.46
N LYS A 407 17.64 -6.29 36.51
CA LYS A 407 16.40 -5.50 36.51
C LYS A 407 16.45 -4.40 35.46
N GLN A 408 17.60 -3.75 35.28
CA GLN A 408 17.80 -2.72 34.25
C GLN A 408 17.59 -3.29 32.84
N LYS A 409 18.25 -4.42 32.53
CA LYS A 409 18.08 -5.12 31.24
C LYS A 409 16.63 -5.54 30.99
N LEU A 410 15.92 -5.99 32.01
CA LEU A 410 14.50 -6.36 31.91
C LEU A 410 13.62 -5.14 31.62
N VAL A 411 13.86 -4.02 32.32
CA VAL A 411 13.09 -2.78 32.10
C VAL A 411 13.40 -2.16 30.74
N GLU A 412 14.62 -2.25 30.23
CA GLU A 412 14.95 -1.82 28.86
C GLU A 412 14.19 -2.63 27.81
N ARG A 413 14.11 -3.96 27.98
CA ARG A 413 13.29 -4.83 27.12
C ARG A 413 11.81 -4.43 27.17
N LEU A 414 11.30 -4.15 28.37
CA LEU A 414 9.93 -3.65 28.55
C LEU A 414 9.73 -2.30 27.85
N GLY A 415 10.68 -1.37 27.97
CA GLY A 415 10.65 -0.07 27.29
C GLY A 415 10.54 -0.20 25.78
N ARG A 416 11.36 -1.08 25.17
CA ARG A 416 11.25 -1.37 23.73
C ARG A 416 9.86 -1.88 23.35
N ALA A 417 9.27 -2.77 24.14
CA ALA A 417 7.91 -3.26 23.89
C ALA A 417 6.84 -2.16 24.05
N VAL A 418 6.95 -1.31 25.07
CA VAL A 418 6.02 -0.19 25.31
C VAL A 418 6.06 0.81 24.17
N PHE A 419 7.25 1.28 23.76
CA PHE A 419 7.36 2.26 22.68
C PHE A 419 7.07 1.66 21.31
N ARG A 420 7.36 0.37 21.09
CA ARG A 420 6.91 -0.33 19.88
C ARG A 420 5.38 -0.39 19.79
N SER A 421 4.68 -0.57 20.91
CA SER A 421 3.21 -0.52 20.95
C SER A 421 2.66 0.86 20.57
N LYS A 422 3.30 1.95 21.03
CA LYS A 422 2.96 3.34 20.67
C LYS A 422 3.17 3.58 19.17
N ASP A 423 4.30 3.11 18.65
CA ASP A 423 4.71 3.25 17.24
C ASP A 423 3.76 2.51 16.29
N LEU A 424 3.40 1.26 16.60
CA LEU A 424 2.41 0.49 15.84
C LEU A 424 1.04 1.17 15.84
N ASN A 425 0.59 1.69 16.98
CA ASN A 425 -0.65 2.47 17.03
C ASN A 425 -0.58 3.69 16.12
N ARG A 426 0.52 4.45 16.13
CA ARG A 426 0.71 5.61 15.23
C ARG A 426 0.60 5.19 13.76
N GLN A 427 1.32 4.15 13.37
CA GLN A 427 1.40 3.63 12.00
C GLN A 427 0.05 3.13 11.46
N PHE A 428 -0.71 2.40 12.28
CA PHE A 428 -1.96 1.77 11.83
C PHE A 428 -3.21 2.60 12.11
N ARG A 429 -3.16 3.63 12.96
CA ARG A 429 -4.32 4.45 13.34
C ARG A 429 -5.12 4.92 12.12
N ALA A 430 -4.44 5.34 11.05
CA ALA A 430 -5.07 5.79 9.83
C ALA A 430 -6.01 4.76 9.20
N PHE A 431 -5.67 3.46 9.30
CA PHE A 431 -6.36 2.33 8.68
C PHE A 431 -7.37 1.63 9.61
N VAL A 432 -7.18 1.74 10.94
CA VAL A 432 -8.10 1.16 11.94
C VAL A 432 -9.21 2.16 12.32
N LEU A 433 -8.96 3.46 12.19
CA LEU A 433 -9.94 4.50 12.52
C LEU A 433 -10.92 4.80 11.38
N HIS A 434 -10.44 4.76 10.15
CA HIS A 434 -11.23 5.09 8.97
C HIS A 434 -11.58 3.83 8.17
N GLU A 435 -12.57 3.98 7.31
CA GLU A 435 -13.11 2.90 6.49
C GLU A 435 -13.21 3.36 5.05
N TRP A 436 -13.06 2.40 4.14
CA TRP A 436 -13.26 2.54 2.72
C TRP A 436 -14.04 1.32 2.27
N VAL A 437 -14.94 1.51 1.30
CA VAL A 437 -15.57 0.41 0.59
C VAL A 437 -14.92 0.36 -0.79
N PHE A 438 -13.96 -0.54 -1.00
CA PHE A 438 -13.31 -0.71 -2.31
C PHE A 438 -14.23 -1.55 -3.19
N ALA A 439 -14.89 -0.90 -4.17
CA ALA A 439 -15.73 -1.62 -5.13
C ALA A 439 -14.89 -2.63 -5.92
N THR A 440 -15.51 -3.72 -6.33
CA THR A 440 -14.86 -4.88 -6.97
C THR A 440 -15.54 -5.28 -8.28
N ALA A 441 -16.29 -4.38 -8.91
CA ALA A 441 -17.07 -4.66 -10.11
C ALA A 441 -16.25 -5.28 -11.26
N HIS A 442 -15.06 -4.76 -11.55
CA HIS A 442 -14.14 -5.33 -12.54
C HIS A 442 -13.50 -6.64 -12.06
N THR A 443 -13.15 -6.73 -10.77
CA THR A 443 -12.59 -7.96 -10.18
C THR A 443 -13.59 -9.13 -10.21
N GLU A 444 -14.87 -8.88 -9.97
CA GLU A 444 -15.94 -9.90 -10.03
C GLU A 444 -16.09 -10.47 -11.45
N LEU A 445 -15.95 -9.63 -12.48
CA LEU A 445 -16.01 -10.03 -13.89
C LEU A 445 -14.76 -10.79 -14.37
N LEU A 446 -13.73 -10.99 -13.51
CA LEU A 446 -12.56 -11.79 -13.86
C LEU A 446 -12.91 -13.27 -14.08
N ASP A 447 -13.99 -13.75 -13.49
CA ASP A 447 -14.48 -15.13 -13.66
C ASP A 447 -15.26 -15.38 -14.96
N ASP A 448 -15.66 -14.30 -15.65
CA ASP A 448 -16.43 -14.41 -16.88
C ASP A 448 -15.63 -15.10 -17.97
N GLY A 449 -16.22 -16.09 -18.64
CA GLY A 449 -15.56 -16.86 -19.70
C GLY A 449 -14.51 -17.87 -19.22
N LEU A 450 -14.26 -17.99 -17.91
CA LEU A 450 -13.44 -19.09 -17.38
C LEU A 450 -14.28 -20.37 -17.26
N ASN A 451 -13.66 -21.51 -17.60
CA ASN A 451 -14.24 -22.82 -17.29
C ASN A 451 -14.20 -23.11 -15.78
N GLU A 452 -15.04 -24.03 -15.31
CA GLU A 452 -15.16 -24.37 -13.89
C GLU A 452 -13.85 -24.80 -13.25
N ARG A 453 -13.01 -25.53 -13.99
CA ARG A 453 -11.67 -25.93 -13.54
C ARG A 453 -10.80 -24.72 -13.20
N SER A 454 -10.79 -23.70 -14.06
CA SER A 454 -9.99 -22.49 -13.87
C SER A 454 -10.55 -21.61 -12.75
N ARG A 455 -11.88 -21.49 -12.66
CA ARG A 455 -12.56 -20.79 -11.55
C ARG A 455 -12.22 -21.43 -10.20
N SER A 456 -12.24 -22.76 -10.14
CA SER A 456 -11.94 -23.53 -8.92
C SER A 456 -10.45 -23.50 -8.56
N ALA A 457 -9.57 -23.51 -9.56
CA ALA A 457 -8.12 -23.45 -9.35
C ALA A 457 -7.66 -22.07 -8.84
N PHE A 458 -8.23 -20.99 -9.38
CA PHE A 458 -7.87 -19.61 -9.02
C PHE A 458 -8.97 -18.94 -8.21
N TYR A 459 -9.43 -19.60 -7.16
CA TYR A 459 -10.55 -19.16 -6.33
C TYR A 459 -10.23 -17.89 -5.52
N PHE A 460 -11.12 -16.89 -5.50
CA PHE A 460 -10.94 -15.66 -4.71
C PHE A 460 -12.26 -15.08 -4.14
N ASP A 461 -13.35 -15.84 -4.13
CA ASP A 461 -14.65 -15.33 -3.67
C ASP A 461 -14.62 -15.01 -2.16
N THR A 462 -14.72 -13.71 -1.86
CA THR A 462 -14.60 -13.14 -0.53
C THR A 462 -15.82 -13.40 0.33
N TYR A 463 -16.99 -13.66 -0.27
CA TYR A 463 -18.23 -13.94 0.46
C TYR A 463 -18.14 -15.23 1.26
N MET A 464 -17.36 -16.21 0.80
CA MET A 464 -17.25 -17.54 1.40
C MET A 464 -16.18 -17.64 2.49
N ILE A 465 -15.49 -16.55 2.82
CA ILE A 465 -14.48 -16.55 3.88
C ILE A 465 -15.17 -16.77 5.23
N ASN A 466 -14.81 -17.85 5.91
CA ASN A 466 -15.13 -18.01 7.32
C ASN A 466 -14.19 -17.14 8.15
N TRP A 467 -14.59 -15.88 8.40
CA TRP A 467 -13.75 -14.90 9.10
C TRP A 467 -13.35 -15.33 10.51
N TRP A 468 -14.22 -16.06 11.21
CA TRP A 468 -13.92 -16.57 12.54
C TRP A 468 -12.77 -17.56 12.50
N PHE A 469 -12.86 -18.55 11.62
CA PHE A 469 -11.80 -19.53 11.40
C PHE A 469 -10.52 -18.86 10.86
N TYR A 470 -10.64 -17.99 9.85
CA TYR A 470 -9.53 -17.29 9.24
C TYR A 470 -8.72 -16.47 10.27
N ALA A 471 -9.39 -15.75 11.16
CA ALA A 471 -8.74 -14.97 12.21
C ALA A 471 -7.87 -15.85 13.14
N GLN A 472 -8.36 -17.03 13.51
CA GLN A 472 -7.62 -18.00 14.34
C GLN A 472 -6.47 -18.64 13.57
N VAL A 473 -6.70 -18.99 12.30
CA VAL A 473 -5.68 -19.53 11.40
C VAL A 473 -4.55 -18.51 11.21
N TYR A 474 -4.88 -17.23 11.09
CA TYR A 474 -3.88 -16.17 10.99
C TYR A 474 -3.07 -16.05 12.29
N ALA A 475 -3.72 -16.09 13.45
CA ALA A 475 -3.03 -16.11 14.74
C ALA A 475 -2.05 -17.30 14.87
N HIS A 476 -2.50 -18.51 14.52
CA HIS A 476 -1.65 -19.71 14.49
C HIS A 476 -0.50 -19.56 13.47
N GLY A 477 -0.78 -19.01 12.30
CA GLY A 477 0.19 -18.74 11.25
C GLY A 477 1.33 -17.82 11.70
N LEU A 478 0.98 -16.73 12.40
CA LEU A 478 1.96 -15.80 12.97
C LEU A 478 2.86 -16.50 14.00
N LEU A 479 2.29 -17.35 14.86
CA LEU A 479 3.09 -18.16 15.79
C LEU A 479 4.03 -19.13 15.05
N LYS A 480 3.51 -19.87 14.08
CA LYS A 480 4.25 -20.92 13.37
C LYS A 480 5.34 -20.37 12.46
N TYR A 481 5.07 -19.34 11.67
CA TYR A 481 5.97 -18.89 10.60
C TYR A 481 6.80 -17.67 10.97
N ILE A 482 6.25 -16.74 11.76
CA ILE A 482 6.98 -15.53 12.20
C ILE A 482 7.70 -15.79 13.52
N VAL A 483 6.98 -16.21 14.58
CA VAL A 483 7.58 -16.46 15.90
C VAL A 483 8.41 -17.75 15.89
N ARG A 484 8.10 -18.67 14.97
CA ARG A 484 8.72 -19.99 14.82
C ARG A 484 8.59 -20.84 16.08
N ASP A 485 7.49 -20.65 16.80
CA ASP A 485 7.16 -21.33 18.05
C ASP A 485 5.66 -21.19 18.27
N VAL A 486 4.95 -22.32 18.24
CA VAL A 486 3.50 -22.37 18.52
C VAL A 486 3.22 -22.53 20.02
N GLY A 487 4.23 -22.81 20.84
CA GLY A 487 4.05 -23.14 22.25
C GLY A 487 3.11 -24.32 22.42
N GLY A 488 1.92 -24.07 22.97
CA GLY A 488 0.86 -25.06 23.16
C GLY A 488 -0.41 -24.78 22.35
N PHE A 489 -0.32 -23.94 21.32
CA PHE A 489 -1.45 -23.59 20.46
C PHE A 489 -1.61 -24.61 19.33
N GLU A 490 -2.79 -25.23 19.27
CA GLU A 490 -3.15 -26.16 18.20
C GLU A 490 -3.72 -25.39 17.00
N PHE A 491 -3.66 -26.01 15.82
CA PHE A 491 -4.33 -25.47 14.64
C PHE A 491 -5.84 -25.43 14.89
N PRO A 492 -6.53 -24.30 14.61
CA PRO A 492 -7.96 -24.17 14.91
C PRO A 492 -8.79 -25.17 14.09
N GLU A 493 -9.87 -25.68 14.66
CA GLU A 493 -10.81 -26.52 13.94
C GLU A 493 -11.74 -25.66 13.09
N GLN A 494 -11.94 -26.07 11.84
CA GLN A 494 -12.95 -25.46 10.99
C GLN A 494 -14.33 -25.97 11.44
N PRO A 495 -15.32 -25.09 11.69
CA PRO A 495 -16.68 -25.52 12.04
C PRO A 495 -17.21 -26.49 10.98
N SER A 496 -17.75 -27.63 11.41
CA SER A 496 -18.12 -28.74 10.54
C SER A 496 -19.39 -28.48 9.71
N ILE A 497 -20.20 -27.47 10.07
CA ILE A 497 -21.48 -27.20 9.43
C ILE A 497 -21.65 -25.70 9.14
N PRO A 498 -22.09 -25.29 7.93
CA PRO A 498 -22.40 -23.89 7.61
C PRO A 498 -23.37 -23.22 8.59
N THR A 499 -24.28 -23.98 9.22
CA THR A 499 -25.22 -23.45 10.22
C THR A 499 -24.54 -23.00 11.52
N GLU A 500 -23.40 -23.58 11.91
CA GLU A 500 -22.58 -23.03 13.00
C GLU A 500 -21.90 -21.72 12.62
N VAL A 501 -21.49 -21.61 11.35
CA VAL A 501 -20.94 -20.37 10.78
C VAL A 501 -22.00 -19.27 10.85
N PHE A 502 -23.24 -19.54 10.42
CA PHE A 502 -24.34 -18.58 10.50
C PHE A 502 -24.77 -18.28 11.93
N LYS A 503 -24.96 -19.28 12.81
CA LYS A 503 -25.35 -19.03 14.22
C LYS A 503 -24.34 -18.18 14.97
N ARG A 504 -23.04 -18.35 14.72
CA ARG A 504 -21.99 -17.52 15.34
C ARG A 504 -21.82 -16.18 14.64
N ALA A 505 -22.13 -16.08 13.35
CA ALA A 505 -22.13 -14.83 12.61
C ALA A 505 -23.34 -13.93 12.93
N SER A 506 -24.47 -14.51 13.37
CA SER A 506 -25.69 -13.78 13.75
C SER A 506 -25.87 -13.59 15.26
N SER A 507 -25.07 -14.26 16.11
CA SER A 507 -25.10 -14.09 17.58
C SER A 507 -24.16 -13.01 18.13
N LEU A 508 -23.52 -12.22 17.26
CA LEU A 508 -22.61 -11.11 17.55
C LEU A 508 -22.89 -9.97 16.57
#